data_AF-A0A7S0MLF3-F1
#
_entry.id   AF-A0A7S0MLF3-F1
#
_cell.length_a   1.000
_cell.length_b   1.000
_cell.length_c   1.000
_cell.angle_alpha   90.00
_cell.angle_beta   90.00
_cell.angle_gamma   90.00
#
_symmetry.space_group_name_H-M   'P 1'
#
loop_
_entity.id
_entity.type
_entity.pdbx_description
1 polymer ?
#
loop_
_entity_poly.entity_id
_entity_poly.type
_entity_poly.pdbx_seq_one_letter_code
_entity_poly.pdbx_strand_id
1 'polypeptide(L)'
;MTTNEDICTLKGTGKPWEKETKLHEQPWFIDRMKSVTEWLKSNASDCWPPVPDTEQSEDCALLLRWEENPGECLRYLAALGAALHQAFDDFFGIKASPDHKCKLTKPPAHLFADPAPGGGLCLLLRAALRLRAQHGWSHASLGGRLLRAATDPDSGLDAGEWVGFFAGAEKELADAALTLRPILVFSPEWDRPERLFVRMKLMSAAKRHRAFVVHSLDKATHVVVPEAEAESEAGR
;
A
#
# COMPACT_ATOMS: atom_id res chain seq x y z
N MET A 1 18.66 -34.72 8.66
CA MET A 1 18.40 -34.37 7.26
C MET A 1 17.12 -33.56 7.26
N THR A 2 17.23 -32.23 7.40
CA THR A 2 16.09 -31.31 7.42
C THR A 2 15.89 -30.78 6.00
N THR A 3 14.71 -31.03 5.44
CA THR A 3 14.30 -30.63 4.11
C THR A 3 13.97 -29.14 4.09
N ASN A 4 14.63 -28.43 3.19
CA ASN A 4 14.62 -26.98 2.99
C ASN A 4 13.43 -26.54 2.11
N GLU A 5 12.23 -27.00 2.41
CA GLU A 5 11.03 -26.77 1.58
C GLU A 5 9.92 -26.15 2.42
N ASP A 6 10.02 -24.85 2.74
CA ASP A 6 8.85 -24.01 3.05
C ASP A 6 9.16 -22.50 2.99
N ILE A 7 10.04 -22.10 2.07
CA ILE A 7 10.03 -20.71 1.60
C ILE A 7 8.93 -20.66 0.54
N CYS A 8 7.75 -20.20 0.94
CA CYS A 8 6.56 -20.01 0.09
C CYS A 8 6.93 -19.54 -1.33
N THR A 9 6.99 -20.45 -2.29
CA THR A 9 6.91 -20.07 -3.70
C THR A 9 5.48 -19.62 -3.95
N LEU A 10 5.26 -18.30 -3.98
CA LEU A 10 4.00 -17.67 -4.37
C LEU A 10 3.73 -17.95 -5.86
N LYS A 11 3.22 -19.14 -6.17
CA LYS A 11 2.79 -19.50 -7.53
C LYS A 11 1.36 -19.02 -7.75
N GLY A 12 1.21 -17.80 -8.27
CA GLY A 12 -0.03 -17.32 -8.87
C GLY A 12 -0.06 -17.61 -10.38
N THR A 13 -1.26 -17.77 -10.94
CA THR A 13 -1.47 -18.18 -12.33
C THR A 13 -1.30 -17.01 -13.33
N GLY A 14 -0.20 -17.06 -14.09
CA GLY A 14 0.12 -16.37 -15.35
C GLY A 14 -0.65 -15.09 -15.71
N LYS A 15 -0.10 -13.92 -15.37
CA LYS A 15 -0.51 -12.58 -15.86
C LYS A 15 0.71 -11.62 -15.90
N PRO A 16 0.62 -10.44 -16.55
CA PRO A 16 1.73 -9.48 -16.77
C PRO A 16 2.57 -9.09 -15.53
N TRP A 17 2.04 -9.36 -14.34
CA TRP A 17 2.64 -9.14 -13.03
C TRP A 17 3.86 -10.03 -12.73
N GLU A 18 4.07 -11.13 -13.48
CA GLU A 18 5.30 -11.95 -13.38
C GLU A 18 6.59 -11.16 -13.61
N LYS A 19 6.54 -9.98 -14.23
CA LYS A 19 7.71 -9.10 -14.38
C LYS A 19 8.02 -8.27 -13.14
N GLU A 20 7.01 -7.90 -12.34
CA GLU A 20 7.18 -7.12 -11.11
C GLU A 20 7.50 -8.03 -9.92
N THR A 21 6.95 -9.24 -9.82
CA THR A 21 7.40 -10.23 -8.82
C THR A 21 8.86 -10.64 -9.03
N LYS A 22 9.32 -10.71 -10.29
CA LYS A 22 10.74 -10.89 -10.58
C LYS A 22 11.61 -9.81 -9.94
N LEU A 23 11.11 -8.56 -9.80
CA LEU A 23 11.84 -7.48 -9.13
C LEU A 23 12.20 -7.87 -7.69
N HIS A 24 11.21 -8.37 -6.95
CA HIS A 24 11.34 -8.75 -5.54
C HIS A 24 12.16 -10.02 -5.33
N GLU A 25 12.34 -10.82 -6.39
CA GLU A 25 13.24 -11.97 -6.44
C GLU A 25 14.67 -11.58 -6.86
N GLN A 26 14.90 -10.37 -7.38
CA GLN A 26 16.23 -9.97 -7.81
C GLN A 26 17.19 -9.83 -6.62
N PRO A 27 18.43 -10.36 -6.70
CA PRO A 27 19.41 -10.24 -5.62
C PRO A 27 19.66 -8.80 -5.19
N TRP A 28 19.75 -7.87 -6.16
CA TRP A 28 19.99 -6.45 -5.86
C TRP A 28 18.83 -5.79 -5.11
N PHE A 29 17.59 -6.25 -5.31
CA PHE A 29 16.43 -5.73 -4.60
C PHE A 29 16.35 -6.32 -3.20
N ILE A 30 16.59 -7.62 -3.06
CA ILE A 30 16.71 -8.30 -1.77
C ILE A 30 17.80 -7.65 -0.92
N ASP A 31 18.94 -7.30 -1.51
CA ASP A 31 20.02 -6.59 -0.81
C ASP A 31 19.59 -5.20 -0.31
N ARG A 32 18.71 -4.49 -1.03
CA ARG A 32 18.16 -3.20 -0.58
C ARG A 32 17.29 -3.34 0.67
N MET A 33 16.75 -4.53 0.94
CA MET A 33 15.97 -4.77 2.16
C MET A 33 16.82 -4.67 3.43
N LYS A 34 18.16 -4.61 3.33
CA LYS A 34 19.04 -4.33 4.49
C LYS A 34 18.78 -2.95 5.09
N SER A 35 18.55 -1.93 4.26
CA SER A 35 18.20 -0.59 4.75
C SER A 35 16.85 -0.59 5.47
N VAL A 36 15.86 -1.25 4.87
CA VAL A 36 14.52 -1.44 5.44
C VAL A 36 14.59 -2.18 6.78
N THR A 37 15.44 -3.20 6.83
CA THR A 37 15.70 -4.02 8.02
C THR A 37 16.15 -3.17 9.19
N GLU A 38 17.23 -2.41 9.00
CA GLU A 38 17.83 -1.59 10.06
C GLU A 38 16.87 -0.49 10.52
N TRP A 39 16.09 0.08 9.60
CA TRP A 39 15.06 1.03 9.95
C TRP A 39 13.93 0.40 10.78
N LEU A 40 13.43 -0.77 10.40
CA LEU A 40 12.39 -1.49 11.15
C LEU A 40 12.86 -1.87 12.56
N LYS A 41 14.12 -2.30 12.72
CA LYS A 41 14.73 -2.56 14.03
C LYS A 41 14.77 -1.30 14.90
N SER A 42 15.18 -0.18 14.32
CA SER A 42 15.25 1.11 15.03
C SER A 42 13.88 1.64 15.46
N ASN A 43 12.80 1.15 14.84
CA ASN A 43 11.41 1.54 15.11
C ASN A 43 10.58 0.39 15.68
N ALA A 44 11.25 -0.62 16.26
CA ALA A 44 10.65 -1.86 16.74
C ALA A 44 9.53 -1.66 17.77
N SER A 45 9.66 -0.65 18.66
CA SER A 45 8.64 -0.31 19.67
C SER A 45 7.27 -0.02 19.08
N ASP A 46 7.23 0.49 17.85
CA ASP A 46 6.00 0.86 17.15
C ASP A 46 5.49 -0.26 16.25
N CYS A 47 6.33 -1.26 15.94
CA CYS A 47 6.03 -2.36 15.02
C CYS A 47 5.60 -3.62 15.76
N TRP A 48 6.08 -3.79 17.00
CA TRP A 48 5.89 -4.96 17.83
C TRP A 48 5.16 -4.57 19.12
N PRO A 49 3.88 -4.93 19.31
CA PRO A 49 3.32 -4.90 20.65
C PRO A 49 4.14 -5.83 21.56
N PRO A 50 4.18 -5.59 22.89
CA PRO A 50 4.76 -6.55 23.81
C PRO A 50 4.08 -7.91 23.58
N VAL A 51 4.89 -8.91 23.20
CA VAL A 51 4.43 -10.28 23.01
C VAL A 51 3.84 -10.74 24.34
N PRO A 52 2.57 -11.22 24.39
CA PRO A 52 2.05 -11.82 25.61
C PRO A 52 2.96 -12.99 26.02
N ASP A 53 3.29 -13.12 27.30
CA ASP A 53 4.16 -14.18 27.83
C ASP A 53 3.65 -15.61 27.54
N THR A 54 2.42 -15.74 27.04
CA THR A 54 1.79 -17.00 26.65
C THR A 54 1.84 -17.18 25.14
N GLU A 55 2.56 -18.24 24.74
CA GLU A 55 2.72 -18.76 23.39
C GLU A 55 3.60 -17.91 22.46
N GLN A 56 4.90 -18.11 22.65
CA GLN A 56 5.91 -18.11 21.60
C GLN A 56 5.48 -19.08 20.49
N SER A 57 4.58 -18.67 19.61
CA SER A 57 4.49 -19.27 18.28
C SER A 57 5.87 -19.16 17.66
N GLU A 58 6.48 -20.29 17.29
CA GLU A 58 7.78 -20.36 16.60
C GLU A 58 7.83 -19.42 15.38
N ASP A 59 6.66 -19.06 14.83
CA ASP A 59 6.48 -18.13 13.72
C ASP A 59 6.55 -16.64 14.08
N CYS A 60 6.60 -16.22 15.34
CA CYS A 60 6.90 -14.82 15.70
C CYS A 60 8.41 -14.56 15.78
N ALA A 61 9.22 -15.62 15.68
CA ALA A 61 10.65 -15.57 15.92
C ALA A 61 11.48 -15.16 14.69
N LEU A 62 10.95 -15.15 13.47
CA LEU A 62 11.80 -14.95 12.27
C LEU A 62 12.38 -13.52 12.18
N LEU A 63 11.61 -12.50 12.59
CA LEU A 63 12.10 -11.12 12.69
C LEU A 63 12.85 -10.82 14.00
N LEU A 64 12.62 -11.61 15.06
CA LEU A 64 13.38 -11.54 16.32
C LEU A 64 14.73 -12.27 16.22
N ARG A 65 14.82 -13.29 15.35
CA ARG A 65 16.01 -14.07 15.00
C ARG A 65 16.65 -13.58 13.70
N TRP A 66 16.47 -12.30 13.40
CA TRP A 66 17.03 -11.66 12.20
C TRP A 66 18.55 -11.86 12.08
N GLU A 67 19.22 -11.95 13.22
CA GLU A 67 20.66 -12.17 13.32
C GLU A 67 21.06 -13.61 12.99
N GLU A 68 20.16 -14.59 13.21
CA GLU A 68 20.42 -16.01 12.94
C GLU A 68 20.30 -16.32 11.45
N ASN A 69 19.39 -15.65 10.73
CA ASN A 69 19.14 -15.94 9.31
C ASN A 69 18.78 -14.69 8.48
N PRO A 70 19.73 -13.75 8.28
CA PRO A 70 19.46 -12.46 7.64
C PRO A 70 18.96 -12.63 6.19
N GLY A 71 19.50 -13.59 5.45
CA GLY A 71 19.11 -13.82 4.05
C GLY A 71 17.66 -14.28 3.86
N GLU A 72 17.10 -15.04 4.80
CA GLU A 72 15.69 -15.44 4.78
C GLU A 72 14.78 -14.25 5.07
N CYS A 73 15.17 -13.43 6.05
CA CYS A 73 14.37 -12.27 6.41
C CYS A 73 14.33 -11.21 5.29
N LEU A 74 15.45 -10.97 4.59
CA LEU A 74 15.48 -10.04 3.45
C LEU A 74 14.53 -10.52 2.33
N ARG A 75 14.54 -11.83 2.04
CA ARG A 75 13.62 -12.45 1.07
C ARG A 75 12.17 -12.35 1.51
N TYR A 76 11.89 -12.61 2.78
CA TYR A 76 10.55 -12.47 3.35
C TYR A 76 10.01 -11.05 3.19
N LEU A 77 10.78 -10.03 3.58
CA LEU A 77 10.34 -8.64 3.45
C LEU A 77 10.14 -8.24 1.98
N ALA A 78 10.99 -8.72 1.07
CA ALA A 78 10.83 -8.44 -0.36
C ALA A 78 9.53 -9.04 -0.90
N ALA A 79 9.25 -10.30 -0.55
CA ALA A 79 8.00 -10.98 -0.91
C ALA A 79 6.77 -10.32 -0.27
N LEU A 80 6.88 -9.87 0.98
CA LEU A 80 5.81 -9.14 1.66
C LEU A 80 5.53 -7.78 1.02
N GLY A 81 6.58 -7.06 0.60
CA GLY A 81 6.45 -5.82 -0.16
C GLY A 81 5.71 -6.04 -1.49
N ALA A 82 6.02 -7.13 -2.18
CA ALA A 82 5.31 -7.54 -3.40
C ALA A 82 3.84 -7.84 -3.12
N ALA A 83 3.55 -8.60 -2.06
CA ALA A 83 2.19 -8.94 -1.66
C ALA A 83 1.36 -7.70 -1.28
N LEU A 84 1.98 -6.72 -0.61
CA LEU A 84 1.34 -5.43 -0.32
C LEU A 84 1.02 -4.66 -1.60
N HIS A 85 1.99 -4.53 -2.51
CA HIS A 85 1.76 -3.83 -3.77
C HIS A 85 0.60 -4.46 -4.56
N GLN A 86 0.59 -5.78 -4.64
CA GLN A 86 -0.49 -6.52 -5.30
C GLN A 86 -1.84 -6.32 -4.60
N ALA A 87 -1.88 -6.34 -3.26
CA ALA A 87 -3.11 -6.12 -2.52
C ALA A 87 -3.70 -4.71 -2.77
N PHE A 88 -2.86 -3.68 -2.83
CA PHE A 88 -3.29 -2.33 -3.23
C PHE A 88 -3.85 -2.31 -4.66
N ASP A 89 -3.27 -3.09 -5.58
CA ASP A 89 -3.73 -3.17 -6.97
C ASP A 89 -5.06 -3.89 -7.11
N ASP A 90 -5.28 -4.94 -6.34
CA ASP A 90 -6.53 -5.68 -6.38
C ASP A 90 -7.69 -4.89 -5.76
N PHE A 91 -7.42 -4.04 -4.75
CA PHE A 91 -8.43 -3.17 -4.15
C PHE A 91 -8.67 -1.84 -4.88
N PHE A 92 -7.63 -1.21 -5.42
CA PHE A 92 -7.72 0.17 -5.92
C PHE A 92 -7.17 0.35 -7.34
N GLY A 93 -6.64 -0.71 -7.94
CA GLY A 93 -6.10 -0.68 -9.30
C GLY A 93 -7.18 -0.66 -10.38
N ILE A 94 -6.73 -0.76 -11.63
CA ILE A 94 -7.60 -0.67 -12.81
C ILE A 94 -8.70 -1.74 -12.80
N LYS A 95 -8.37 -2.94 -12.31
CA LYS A 95 -9.22 -4.14 -12.29
C LYS A 95 -10.02 -4.31 -10.99
N ALA A 96 -9.87 -3.39 -10.03
CA ALA A 96 -10.60 -3.45 -8.78
C ALA A 96 -12.12 -3.37 -9.02
N SER A 97 -12.90 -3.98 -8.12
CA SER A 97 -14.36 -3.85 -8.15
C SER A 97 -14.77 -2.37 -8.07
N PRO A 98 -15.88 -1.96 -8.69
CA PRO A 98 -16.37 -0.58 -8.62
C PRO A 98 -16.53 -0.08 -7.18
N ASP A 99 -16.92 -0.98 -6.28
CA ASP A 99 -17.12 -0.68 -4.85
C ASP A 99 -15.82 -0.38 -4.12
N HIS A 100 -14.69 -0.99 -4.51
CA HIS A 100 -13.39 -0.75 -3.87
C HIS A 100 -12.62 0.41 -4.51
N LYS A 101 -12.69 0.52 -5.85
CA LYS A 101 -11.95 1.52 -6.64
C LYS A 101 -12.24 2.97 -6.24
N CYS A 102 -13.43 3.25 -5.70
CA CYS A 102 -13.84 4.59 -5.29
C CYS A 102 -13.50 4.96 -3.83
N LYS A 103 -12.87 4.06 -3.07
CA LYS A 103 -12.66 4.23 -1.62
C LYS A 103 -11.34 4.90 -1.29
N LEU A 104 -10.25 4.55 -1.98
CA LEU A 104 -8.90 5.11 -1.77
C LEU A 104 -8.16 5.28 -3.09
N THR A 105 -7.12 6.10 -3.07
CA THR A 105 -6.20 6.26 -4.20
C THR A 105 -5.08 5.23 -4.08
N LYS A 106 -4.77 4.51 -5.16
CA LYS A 106 -3.60 3.64 -5.20
C LYS A 106 -2.32 4.49 -4.97
N PRO A 107 -1.45 4.13 -4.02
CA PRO A 107 -0.16 4.79 -3.87
C PRO A 107 0.71 4.64 -5.14
N PRO A 108 1.54 5.65 -5.47
CA PRO A 108 2.49 5.53 -6.57
C PRO A 108 3.39 4.29 -6.45
N ALA A 109 3.61 3.57 -7.55
CA ALA A 109 4.37 2.32 -7.57
C ALA A 109 5.81 2.46 -7.01
N HIS A 110 6.45 3.63 -7.21
CA HIS A 110 7.80 3.88 -6.71
C HIS A 110 7.91 3.80 -5.18
N LEU A 111 6.82 4.04 -4.44
CA LEU A 111 6.80 3.91 -2.98
C LEU A 111 6.99 2.46 -2.52
N PHE A 112 6.54 1.47 -3.31
CA PHE A 112 6.76 0.05 -3.03
C PHE A 112 8.19 -0.41 -3.36
N ALA A 113 8.99 0.45 -3.97
CA ALA A 113 10.37 0.19 -4.36
C ALA A 113 11.37 1.17 -3.71
N ASP A 114 10.93 1.94 -2.71
CA ASP A 114 11.74 2.93 -1.98
C ASP A 114 12.26 2.36 -0.65
N PRO A 115 13.48 1.79 -0.61
CA PRO A 115 14.06 1.20 0.60
C PRO A 115 14.74 2.22 1.51
N ALA A 116 14.64 3.53 1.21
CA ALA A 116 15.27 4.55 2.03
C ALA A 116 14.76 4.47 3.47
N PRO A 117 15.58 4.80 4.48
CA PRO A 117 15.14 4.85 5.87
C PRO A 117 13.93 5.79 5.99
N GLY A 118 12.79 5.28 6.45
CA GLY A 118 11.53 6.03 6.53
C GLY A 118 10.83 6.28 5.19
N GLY A 119 11.35 5.71 4.10
CA GLY A 119 10.75 5.75 2.77
C GLY A 119 9.48 4.92 2.64
N GLY A 120 8.91 4.91 1.44
CA GLY A 120 7.58 4.33 1.19
C GLY A 120 7.47 2.86 1.61
N LEU A 121 8.47 2.05 1.26
CA LEU A 121 8.46 0.61 1.52
C LEU A 121 8.59 0.33 3.02
N CYS A 122 9.38 1.13 3.74
CA CYS A 122 9.53 1.04 5.18
C CYS A 122 8.20 1.23 5.92
N LEU A 123 7.46 2.29 5.56
CA LEU A 123 6.18 2.62 6.19
C LEU A 123 5.09 1.60 5.85
N LEU A 124 5.04 1.13 4.60
CA LEU A 124 4.09 0.10 4.16
C LEU A 124 4.33 -1.25 4.85
N LEU A 125 5.58 -1.70 4.91
CA LEU A 125 5.93 -2.94 5.62
C LEU A 125 5.67 -2.83 7.11
N ARG A 126 5.99 -1.68 7.72
CA ARG A 126 5.66 -1.42 9.12
C ARG A 126 4.17 -1.54 9.39
N ALA A 127 3.33 -0.93 8.56
CA ALA A 127 1.88 -1.04 8.70
C ALA A 127 1.41 -2.50 8.61
N ALA A 128 1.94 -3.27 7.65
CA ALA A 128 1.58 -4.69 7.49
C ALA A 128 2.03 -5.56 8.66
N LEU A 129 3.23 -5.30 9.21
CA LEU A 129 3.74 -6.01 10.37
C LEU A 129 2.95 -5.68 11.65
N ARG A 130 2.49 -4.43 11.79
CA ARG A 130 1.55 -4.05 12.86
C ARG A 130 0.23 -4.76 12.72
N LEU A 131 -0.34 -4.81 11.52
CA LEU A 131 -1.59 -5.54 11.26
C LEU A 131 -1.44 -7.01 11.66
N ARG A 132 -0.36 -7.65 11.22
CA ARG A 132 -0.02 -9.02 11.61
C ARG A 132 -0.02 -9.20 13.13
N ALA A 133 0.63 -8.29 13.85
CA ALA A 133 0.73 -8.37 15.30
C ALA A 133 -0.62 -8.13 16.01
N GLN A 134 -1.44 -7.20 15.52
CA GLN A 134 -2.78 -6.93 16.04
C GLN A 134 -3.71 -8.14 15.94
N HIS A 135 -3.56 -8.94 14.87
CA HIS A 135 -4.39 -10.11 14.63
C HIS A 135 -3.73 -11.45 15.00
N GLY A 136 -2.53 -11.44 15.60
CA GLY A 136 -1.83 -12.65 16.02
C GLY A 136 -1.47 -13.60 14.87
N TRP A 137 -1.28 -13.08 13.66
CA TRP A 137 -1.00 -13.91 12.48
C TRP A 137 0.46 -14.35 12.42
N SER A 138 0.69 -15.57 11.92
CA SER A 138 2.04 -16.06 11.62
C SER A 138 2.69 -15.29 10.46
N HIS A 139 4.03 -15.25 10.41
CA HIS A 139 4.76 -14.65 9.28
C HIS A 139 4.37 -15.26 7.94
N ALA A 140 4.26 -16.60 7.89
CA ALA A 140 3.91 -17.35 6.68
C ALA A 140 2.51 -17.02 6.16
N SER A 141 1.56 -16.68 7.05
CA SER A 141 0.19 -16.41 6.65
C SER A 141 -0.05 -15.00 6.11
N LEU A 142 0.68 -13.98 6.58
CA LEU A 142 0.42 -12.57 6.22
C LEU A 142 0.45 -12.30 4.71
N GLY A 143 1.49 -12.77 4.01
CA GLY A 143 1.61 -12.55 2.56
C GLY A 143 0.46 -13.20 1.79
N GLY A 144 0.07 -14.41 2.18
CA GLY A 144 -1.08 -15.11 1.60
C GLY A 144 -2.41 -14.39 1.87
N ARG A 145 -2.59 -13.84 3.08
CA ARG A 145 -3.79 -13.05 3.43
C ARG A 145 -3.88 -11.77 2.61
N LEU A 146 -2.79 -11.03 2.45
CA LEU A 146 -2.74 -9.83 1.61
C LEU A 146 -3.11 -10.14 0.16
N LEU A 147 -2.55 -11.20 -0.43
CA LEU A 147 -2.84 -11.58 -1.81
C LEU A 147 -4.28 -12.05 -2.04
N ARG A 148 -4.95 -12.52 -0.99
CA ARG A 148 -6.35 -12.96 -1.04
C ARG A 148 -7.33 -11.93 -0.50
N ALA A 149 -6.86 -10.81 0.00
CA ALA A 149 -7.67 -9.80 0.70
C ALA A 149 -8.87 -9.30 -0.14
N ALA A 150 -8.69 -9.16 -1.46
CA ALA A 150 -9.72 -8.64 -2.35
C ALA A 150 -10.69 -9.70 -2.89
N THR A 151 -10.31 -10.98 -2.81
CA THR A 151 -10.95 -12.08 -3.56
C THR A 151 -11.50 -13.19 -2.67
N ASP A 152 -11.06 -13.25 -1.41
CA ASP A 152 -11.38 -14.33 -0.49
C ASP A 152 -12.00 -13.77 0.81
N PRO A 153 -13.27 -14.08 1.11
CA PRO A 153 -13.89 -13.70 2.38
C PRO A 153 -13.19 -14.37 3.59
N ASP A 154 -12.47 -15.47 3.40
CA ASP A 154 -11.70 -16.16 4.46
C ASP A 154 -10.26 -15.62 4.60
N SER A 155 -9.95 -14.47 3.98
CA SER A 155 -8.65 -13.77 4.12
C SER A 155 -8.34 -13.36 5.57
N GLY A 156 -9.33 -13.40 6.46
CA GLY A 156 -9.22 -13.15 7.90
C GLY A 156 -9.64 -11.76 8.34
N LEU A 157 -9.97 -10.88 7.40
CA LEU A 157 -10.61 -9.59 7.62
C LEU A 157 -11.72 -9.40 6.59
N ASP A 158 -12.74 -8.63 6.96
CA ASP A 158 -13.73 -8.18 5.98
C ASP A 158 -13.16 -7.07 5.06
N ALA A 159 -13.89 -6.77 3.98
CA ALA A 159 -13.46 -5.76 3.02
C ALA A 159 -13.38 -4.34 3.62
N GLY A 160 -14.16 -4.04 4.67
CA GLY A 160 -14.12 -2.77 5.38
C GLY A 160 -12.86 -2.62 6.23
N GLU A 161 -12.48 -3.68 6.95
CA GLU A 161 -11.26 -3.76 7.74
C GLU A 161 -10.00 -3.66 6.86
N TRP A 162 -9.98 -4.34 5.71
CA TRP A 162 -8.89 -4.19 4.74
C TRP A 162 -8.79 -2.75 4.21
N VAL A 163 -9.91 -2.12 3.86
CA VAL A 163 -9.91 -0.70 3.46
C VAL A 163 -9.41 0.19 4.60
N GLY A 164 -9.77 -0.12 5.86
CA GLY A 164 -9.27 0.58 7.04
C GLY A 164 -7.75 0.48 7.19
N PHE A 165 -7.19 -0.72 7.00
CA PHE A 165 -5.75 -0.95 6.96
C PHE A 165 -5.07 -0.10 5.88
N PHE A 166 -5.56 -0.14 4.64
CA PHE A 166 -4.98 0.63 3.54
C PHE A 166 -5.08 2.15 3.76
N ALA A 167 -6.19 2.64 4.33
CA ALA A 167 -6.36 4.05 4.67
C ALA A 167 -5.39 4.50 5.78
N GLY A 168 -5.09 3.60 6.73
CA GLY A 168 -4.07 3.82 7.75
C GLY A 168 -2.67 3.93 7.14
N ALA A 169 -2.32 3.00 6.24
CA ALA A 169 -1.04 3.01 5.54
C ALA A 169 -0.87 4.27 4.66
N GLU A 170 -1.91 4.68 3.93
CA GLU A 170 -1.89 5.93 3.14
C GLU A 170 -1.73 7.16 4.04
N LYS A 171 -2.34 7.16 5.23
CA LYS A 171 -2.14 8.23 6.20
C LYS A 171 -0.68 8.34 6.64
N GLU A 172 -0.02 7.23 6.94
CA GLU A 172 1.40 7.24 7.32
C GLU A 172 2.29 7.79 6.20
N LEU A 173 2.03 7.39 4.95
CA LEU A 173 2.74 7.93 3.78
C LEU A 173 2.53 9.45 3.64
N ALA A 174 1.31 9.92 3.86
CA ALA A 174 0.98 11.33 3.76
C ALA A 174 1.58 12.16 4.89
N ASP A 175 1.58 11.64 6.13
CA ASP A 175 2.17 12.30 7.30
C ASP A 175 3.71 12.38 7.17
N ALA A 176 4.32 11.44 6.46
CA ALA A 176 5.74 11.46 6.08
C ALA A 176 6.05 12.30 4.82
N ALA A 177 5.06 12.99 4.26
CA ALA A 177 5.19 13.78 3.03
C ALA A 177 5.70 13.00 1.80
N LEU A 178 5.49 11.68 1.76
CA LEU A 178 5.85 10.82 0.62
C LEU A 178 4.76 10.77 -0.46
N THR A 179 3.56 11.23 -0.14
CA THR A 179 2.48 11.43 -1.10
C THR A 179 2.11 12.91 -1.16
N LEU A 180 2.07 13.45 -2.38
CA LEU A 180 1.58 14.81 -2.61
C LEU A 180 0.06 14.78 -2.65
N ARG A 181 -0.56 15.62 -1.83
CA ARG A 181 -2.01 15.84 -1.88
C ARG A 181 -2.32 16.85 -2.97
N PRO A 182 -3.21 16.54 -3.91
CA PRO A 182 -3.52 17.49 -4.97
C PRO A 182 -4.21 18.73 -4.39
N ILE A 183 -3.75 19.90 -4.81
CA ILE A 183 -4.40 21.18 -4.57
C ILE A 183 -5.17 21.52 -5.84
N LEU A 184 -6.50 21.45 -5.74
CA LEU A 184 -7.43 21.57 -6.85
C LEU A 184 -8.03 22.97 -6.89
N VAL A 185 -8.21 23.51 -8.10
CA VAL A 185 -9.16 24.59 -8.38
C VAL A 185 -10.18 24.09 -9.40
N PHE A 186 -11.45 24.38 -9.18
CA PHE A 186 -12.50 24.08 -10.14
C PHE A 186 -12.64 25.24 -11.13
N SER A 187 -12.69 24.94 -12.42
CA SER A 187 -13.03 25.95 -13.43
C SER A 187 -14.39 26.60 -13.12
N PRO A 188 -14.57 27.91 -13.39
CA PRO A 188 -15.87 28.59 -13.24
C PRO A 188 -17.01 27.90 -14.00
N GLU A 189 -16.68 27.12 -15.02
CA GLU A 189 -17.59 26.29 -15.81
C GLU A 189 -18.39 25.26 -14.99
N TRP A 190 -17.91 24.93 -13.79
CA TRP A 190 -18.62 24.06 -12.86
C TRP A 190 -19.73 24.77 -12.07
N ASP A 191 -19.75 26.10 -12.06
CA ASP A 191 -20.75 26.90 -11.33
C ASP A 191 -22.07 27.04 -12.11
N ARG A 192 -22.14 26.51 -13.34
CA ARG A 192 -23.38 26.43 -14.12
C ARG A 192 -24.42 25.55 -13.42
N PRO A 193 -25.71 25.94 -13.37
CA PRO A 193 -26.75 25.22 -12.63
C PRO A 193 -26.82 23.72 -12.90
N GLU A 194 -26.70 23.33 -14.17
CA GLU A 194 -26.76 21.95 -14.64
C GLU A 194 -25.55 21.09 -14.20
N ARG A 195 -24.45 21.70 -13.75
CA ARG A 195 -23.21 21.03 -13.33
C ARG A 195 -22.96 21.10 -11.82
N LEU A 196 -23.72 21.91 -11.08
CA LEU A 196 -23.56 22.07 -9.62
C LEU A 196 -23.59 20.73 -8.88
N PHE A 197 -24.49 19.83 -9.24
CA PHE A 197 -24.59 18.51 -8.59
C PHE A 197 -23.33 17.66 -8.81
N VAL A 198 -22.77 17.67 -10.03
CA VAL A 198 -21.54 16.96 -10.36
C VAL A 198 -20.35 17.58 -9.63
N ARG A 199 -20.27 18.91 -9.60
CA ARG A 199 -19.27 19.66 -8.83
C ARG A 199 -19.31 19.28 -7.35
N MET A 200 -20.49 19.19 -6.74
CA MET A 200 -20.64 18.75 -5.35
C MET A 200 -20.14 17.32 -5.13
N LYS A 201 -20.42 16.40 -6.05
CA LYS A 201 -19.87 15.03 -6.01
C LYS A 201 -18.35 15.02 -6.11
N LEU A 202 -17.77 15.79 -7.04
CA LEU A 202 -16.32 15.91 -7.20
C LEU A 202 -15.66 16.53 -5.97
N MET A 203 -16.26 17.56 -5.37
CA MET A 203 -15.78 18.13 -4.11
C MET A 203 -15.84 17.13 -2.95
N SER A 204 -16.89 16.31 -2.88
CA SER A 204 -17.00 15.25 -1.88
C SER A 204 -15.91 14.19 -2.07
N ALA A 205 -15.64 13.78 -3.32
CA ALA A 205 -14.53 12.89 -3.64
C ALA A 205 -13.18 13.51 -3.27
N ALA A 206 -12.91 14.75 -3.69
CA ALA A 206 -11.70 15.48 -3.37
C ALA A 206 -11.43 15.51 -1.85
N LYS A 207 -12.44 15.83 -1.04
CA LYS A 207 -12.34 15.80 0.43
C LYS A 207 -12.04 14.41 0.97
N ARG A 208 -12.69 13.36 0.45
CA ARG A 208 -12.45 11.97 0.85
C ARG A 208 -10.99 11.56 0.61
N HIS A 209 -10.43 11.96 -0.52
CA HIS A 209 -9.03 11.74 -0.88
C HIS A 209 -8.07 12.82 -0.33
N ARG A 210 -8.53 13.62 0.65
CA ARG A 210 -7.74 14.64 1.36
C ARG A 210 -7.08 15.70 0.45
N ALA A 211 -7.68 15.95 -0.72
CA ALA A 211 -7.27 17.03 -1.59
C ALA A 211 -7.60 18.40 -0.97
N PHE A 212 -6.79 19.41 -1.24
CA PHE A 212 -7.09 20.79 -0.87
C PHE A 212 -7.83 21.46 -2.02
N VAL A 213 -8.93 22.15 -1.73
CA VAL A 213 -9.65 22.93 -2.76
C VAL A 213 -9.41 24.41 -2.51
N VAL A 214 -8.87 25.09 -3.51
CA VAL A 214 -8.57 26.53 -3.50
C VAL A 214 -9.45 27.27 -4.51
N HIS A 215 -9.53 28.59 -4.35
CA HIS A 215 -10.33 29.46 -5.22
C HIS A 215 -9.50 30.16 -6.30
N SER A 216 -8.18 29.99 -6.26
CA SER A 216 -7.24 30.77 -7.09
C SER A 216 -6.22 29.85 -7.77
N LEU A 217 -5.98 30.09 -9.06
CA LEU A 217 -5.11 29.27 -9.91
C LEU A 217 -3.65 29.29 -9.46
N ASP A 218 -3.19 30.41 -8.90
CA ASP A 218 -1.83 30.62 -8.38
C ASP A 218 -1.47 29.69 -7.21
N LYS A 219 -2.47 29.16 -6.52
CA LYS A 219 -2.30 28.24 -5.38
C LYS A 219 -2.62 26.80 -5.74
N ALA A 220 -3.12 26.55 -6.95
CA ALA A 220 -3.54 25.24 -7.39
C ALA A 220 -2.39 24.49 -8.06
N THR A 221 -2.35 23.18 -7.82
CA THR A 221 -1.48 22.25 -8.56
C THR A 221 -2.20 21.65 -9.76
N HIS A 222 -3.54 21.62 -9.73
CA HIS A 222 -4.38 21.02 -10.77
C HIS A 222 -5.65 21.85 -10.97
N VAL A 223 -6.13 21.89 -12.22
CA VAL A 223 -7.42 22.50 -12.59
C VAL A 223 -8.38 21.38 -12.96
N VAL A 224 -9.58 21.39 -12.37
CA VAL A 224 -10.66 20.47 -12.72
C VAL A 224 -11.54 21.14 -13.75
N VAL A 225 -11.55 20.61 -14.98
CA VAL A 225 -12.36 21.10 -16.10
C VAL A 225 -13.42 20.05 -16.50
N PRO A 226 -14.58 20.46 -17.04
CA PRO A 226 -15.55 19.53 -17.61
C PRO A 226 -14.99 18.80 -18.86
N GLU A 227 -15.40 17.55 -19.10
CA GLU A 227 -14.94 16.73 -20.24
C GLU A 227 -15.06 17.41 -21.61
N ALA A 228 -16.09 18.25 -21.80
CA ALA A 228 -16.31 18.98 -23.05
C ALA A 228 -15.16 19.94 -23.42
N GLU A 229 -14.30 20.32 -22.47
CA GLU A 229 -13.13 21.18 -22.70
C GLU A 229 -11.81 20.39 -22.77
N ALA A 230 -11.76 19.20 -22.14
CA ALA A 230 -10.55 18.37 -22.08
C ALA A 230 -10.08 17.91 -23.47
N GLU A 231 -11.00 17.68 -24.41
CA GLU A 231 -10.67 17.33 -25.80
C GLU A 231 -10.13 18.52 -26.62
N SER A 232 -10.42 19.76 -26.23
CA SER A 232 -9.98 20.96 -26.95
C SER A 232 -8.53 21.37 -26.63
N GLU A 233 -8.03 21.00 -25.44
CA GLU A 233 -6.67 21.29 -25.00
C GLU A 233 -5.69 20.16 -25.31
N ALA A 234 -6.13 18.89 -25.34
CA ALA A 234 -5.28 17.75 -25.70
C ALA A 234 -4.94 17.67 -27.21
N GLY A 235 -5.64 18.47 -28.03
CA GLY A 235 -5.41 18.58 -29.48
C GLY A 235 -4.52 19.76 -29.90
N ARG A 236 -3.83 20.43 -28.98
CA ARG A 236 -2.89 21.53 -29.25
C ARG A 236 -1.46 21.18 -28.88
#